data_AF-A0A535UIB1-F1
#
_entry.id   AF-A0A535UIB1-F1
#
_cell.length_a   1.000
_cell.length_b   1.000
_cell.length_c   1.000
_cell.angle_alpha   90.00
_cell.angle_beta   90.00
_cell.angle_gamma   90.00
#
_symmetry.space_group_name_H-M   'P 1'
#
loop_
_entity.id
_entity.type
_entity.pdbx_description
1 polymer ?
#
loop_
_entity_poly.entity_id
_entity_poly.type
_entity_poly.pdbx_seq_one_letter_code
_entity_poly.pdbx_strand_id
1 'polypeptide(L)'
;MGPSGCGKSTLLHCLGGLEPPDEGRVVIAGRDLYALDDERLAVFRRDHIGLVFQFFNLIPSLTAAENVALPLRLIARRRSPPSRWAPPCSSPSSCRASSAGTGAAGSR
;
A
#
# COMPACT_ATOMS: atom_id res chain seq x y z
N MET A 1 14.78 -14.09 -12.74
CA MET A 1 15.46 -14.33 -11.44
C MET A 1 16.95 -14.06 -11.64
N GLY A 2 17.50 -12.96 -11.12
CA GLY A 2 18.96 -12.76 -11.17
C GLY A 2 19.67 -13.63 -10.12
N PRO A 3 20.95 -14.01 -10.31
CA PRO A 3 21.69 -14.85 -9.36
C PRO A 3 21.72 -14.25 -7.95
N SER A 4 21.83 -15.10 -6.92
CA SER A 4 22.02 -14.62 -5.55
C SER A 4 23.25 -13.70 -5.50
N GLY A 5 23.16 -12.57 -4.79
CA GLY A 5 24.25 -11.60 -4.68
C GLY A 5 24.35 -10.55 -5.78
N CYS A 6 23.51 -10.55 -6.84
CA CYS A 6 23.57 -9.48 -7.85
C CYS A 6 22.95 -8.13 -7.42
N GLY A 7 22.80 -7.90 -6.11
CA GLY A 7 22.34 -6.61 -5.56
C GLY A 7 20.84 -6.31 -5.69
N LYS A 8 19.98 -7.27 -6.07
CA LYS A 8 18.52 -7.03 -6.23
C LYS A 8 17.88 -6.50 -4.95
N SER A 9 18.21 -7.09 -3.80
CA SER A 9 17.66 -6.65 -2.52
C SER A 9 18.14 -5.24 -2.17
N THR A 10 19.44 -4.96 -2.35
CA THR A 10 20.04 -3.64 -2.16
C THR A 10 19.37 -2.60 -3.04
N LEU A 11 19.18 -2.90 -4.33
CA LEU A 11 18.50 -2.01 -5.26
C LEU A 11 17.05 -1.71 -4.82
N LEU A 12 16.31 -2.74 -4.39
CA LEU A 12 14.95 -2.55 -3.88
C LEU A 12 14.92 -1.74 -2.58
N HIS A 13 15.94 -1.85 -1.73
CA HIS A 13 16.07 -1.01 -0.53
C HIS A 13 16.34 0.46 -0.90
N CYS A 14 17.21 0.71 -1.87
CA CYS A 14 17.46 2.06 -2.41
C CYS A 14 16.19 2.67 -3.00
N LEU A 15 15.43 1.89 -3.79
CA LEU A 15 14.16 2.33 -4.37
C LEU A 15 13.07 2.52 -3.30
N GLY A 16 13.09 1.71 -2.24
CA GLY A 16 12.14 1.79 -1.13
C GLY A 16 12.35 2.97 -0.18
N GLY A 17 13.43 3.74 -0.35
CA GLY A 17 13.78 4.80 0.60
C GLY A 17 14.26 4.26 1.95
N LEU A 18 14.84 3.04 1.96
CA LEU A 18 15.33 2.38 3.18
C LEU A 18 16.83 2.62 3.40
N GLU A 19 17.61 2.66 2.32
CA GLU A 19 19.07 2.79 2.36
C GLU A 19 19.54 3.65 1.18
N PRO A 20 20.27 4.75 1.40
CA PRO A 20 20.75 5.60 0.31
C PRO A 20 21.74 4.84 -0.57
N PRO A 21 21.75 5.11 -1.89
CA PRO A 21 22.83 4.63 -2.74
C PRO A 21 24.13 5.40 -2.41
N ASP A 22 25.29 4.75 -2.59
CA ASP A 22 26.59 5.41 -2.41
C ASP A 22 26.77 6.58 -3.40
N GLU A 23 26.25 6.43 -4.62
CA GLU A 23 26.31 7.43 -5.68
C GLU A 23 25.01 7.48 -6.49
N GLY A 24 24.75 8.63 -7.12
CA GLY A 24 23.58 8.85 -7.96
C GLY A 24 22.38 9.41 -7.20
N ARG A 25 21.19 9.30 -7.82
CA ARG A 25 19.93 9.83 -7.29
C ARG A 25 18.79 8.87 -7.53
N VAL A 26 17.83 8.84 -6.60
CA VAL A 26 16.62 8.03 -6.73
C VAL A 26 15.42 8.95 -6.78
N VAL A 27 14.84 9.09 -7.97
CA VAL A 27 13.72 9.99 -8.22
C VAL A 27 12.43 9.19 -8.37
N ILE A 28 11.47 9.39 -7.47
CA ILE A 28 10.14 8.76 -7.51
C ILE A 28 9.07 9.84 -7.47
N ALA A 29 8.08 9.74 -8.36
CA ALA A 29 7.01 10.74 -8.48
C ALA A 29 7.54 12.20 -8.60
N GLY A 30 8.67 12.37 -9.32
CA GLY A 30 9.31 13.67 -9.53
C GLY A 30 10.07 14.24 -8.32
N ARG A 31 10.24 13.48 -7.24
CA ARG A 31 11.00 13.89 -6.06
C ARG A 31 12.24 13.04 -5.89
N ASP A 32 13.38 13.68 -5.61
CA ASP A 32 14.59 12.99 -5.19
C ASP A 32 14.44 12.56 -3.72
N LEU A 33 14.40 11.25 -3.49
CA LEU A 33 14.13 10.64 -2.19
C LEU A 33 15.14 11.07 -1.13
N TYR A 34 16.42 11.07 -1.48
CA TYR A 34 17.51 11.28 -0.52
C TYR A 34 17.94 12.75 -0.42
N ALA A 35 17.24 13.65 -1.13
CA ALA A 35 17.32 15.10 -0.91
C ALA A 35 16.27 15.60 0.10
N LEU A 36 15.33 14.73 0.53
CA LEU A 36 14.33 15.04 1.56
C LEU A 36 14.95 14.88 2.96
N ASP A 37 14.49 15.70 3.91
CA ASP A 37 14.73 15.44 5.33
C ASP A 37 13.98 14.18 5.80
N ASP A 38 14.38 13.63 6.96
CA ASP A 38 13.87 12.37 7.48
C ASP A 38 12.33 12.38 7.67
N GLU A 39 11.78 13.52 8.10
CA GLU A 39 10.34 13.67 8.30
C GLU A 39 9.58 13.63 6.97
N ARG A 40 10.05 14.36 5.96
CA ARG A 40 9.48 14.37 4.61
C ARG A 40 9.65 13.04 3.91
N LEU A 41 10.77 12.36 4.13
CA LEU A 41 11.01 11.01 3.60
C LEU A 41 10.05 10.00 4.24
N ALA A 42 9.81 10.08 5.55
CA ALA A 42 8.82 9.24 6.23
C ALA A 42 7.40 9.46 5.69
N VAL A 43 6.99 10.72 5.51
CA VAL A 43 5.69 11.06 4.88
C VAL A 43 5.62 10.58 3.43
N PHE A 44 6.70 10.73 2.66
CA PHE A 44 6.76 10.25 1.28
C PHE A 44 6.59 8.73 1.19
N ARG A 45 7.34 7.98 2.00
CA ARG A 45 7.24 6.51 2.07
C ARG A 45 5.81 6.09 2.39
N ARG A 46 5.20 6.73 3.39
CA ARG A 46 3.82 6.46 3.80
C ARG A 46 2.80 6.67 2.70
N ASP A 47 2.99 7.70 1.86
CA ASP A 47 1.98 8.12 0.88
C ASP A 47 2.18 7.47 -0.50
N HIS A 48 3.40 7.03 -0.84
CA HIS A 48 3.79 6.58 -2.18
C HIS A 48 4.41 5.18 -2.25
N ILE A 49 4.91 4.62 -1.14
CA ILE A 49 5.69 3.39 -1.13
C ILE A 49 5.00 2.32 -0.27
N GLY A 50 4.70 1.18 -0.88
CA GLY A 50 4.28 -0.05 -0.18
C GLY A 50 5.31 -1.14 -0.39
N LEU A 51 5.67 -1.86 0.67
CA LEU A 51 6.66 -2.93 0.63
C LEU A 51 6.02 -4.27 1.01
N VAL A 52 6.31 -5.30 0.22
CA VAL A 52 5.92 -6.68 0.50
C VAL A 52 7.19 -7.53 0.45
N PHE A 53 7.44 -8.26 1.53
CA PHE A 53 8.62 -9.10 1.68
C PHE A 53 8.26 -10.57 1.53
N GLN A 54 9.28 -11.41 1.33
CA GLN A 54 9.11 -12.87 1.30
C GLN A 54 8.62 -13.42 2.65
N PHE A 55 9.14 -12.87 3.75
CA PHE A 55 8.64 -13.16 5.10
C PHE A 55 7.53 -12.19 5.48
N PHE A 56 6.51 -12.71 6.16
CA PHE A 56 5.36 -11.94 6.58
C PHE A 56 5.73 -11.05 7.78
N ASN A 57 5.79 -9.74 7.56
CA ASN A 57 5.96 -8.74 8.64
C ASN A 57 4.62 -8.43 9.33
N LEU A 58 3.87 -9.47 9.70
CA LEU A 58 2.59 -9.33 10.39
C LEU A 58 2.79 -9.25 11.90
N ILE A 59 1.97 -8.42 12.55
CA ILE A 59 1.88 -8.38 14.00
C ILE A 59 0.97 -9.54 14.44
N PRO A 60 1.48 -10.52 15.21
CA PRO A 60 0.74 -11.76 15.50
C PRO A 60 -0.53 -11.56 16.33
N SER A 61 -0.60 -10.48 17.10
CA SER A 61 -1.76 -10.13 17.92
C SER A 61 -2.90 -9.48 17.15
N LEU A 62 -2.70 -9.16 15.86
CA LEU A 62 -3.68 -8.50 15.00
C LEU A 62 -4.22 -9.46 13.94
N THR A 63 -5.49 -9.32 13.59
CA THR A 63 -6.09 -10.01 12.45
C THR A 63 -5.47 -9.52 11.13
N ALA A 64 -5.71 -10.26 10.03
CA ALA A 64 -5.27 -9.85 8.70
C ALA A 64 -5.83 -8.48 8.30
N ALA A 65 -7.11 -8.23 8.56
CA ALA A 65 -7.75 -6.94 8.29
C ALA A 65 -7.12 -5.80 9.11
N GLU A 66 -6.77 -6.06 10.36
CA GLU A 66 -6.13 -5.07 11.24
C GLU A 66 -4.68 -4.77 10.83
N ASN A 67 -3.91 -5.78 10.43
CA ASN A 67 -2.56 -5.58 9.88
C ASN A 67 -2.58 -4.69 8.62
N VAL A 68 -3.54 -4.93 7.71
CA VAL A 68 -3.70 -4.12 6.49
C VAL A 68 -4.21 -2.71 6.80
N ALA A 69 -5.08 -2.55 7.80
CA ALA A 69 -5.62 -1.26 8.20
C ALA A 69 -4.64 -0.42 9.05
N LEU A 70 -3.62 -1.03 9.66
CA LEU A 70 -2.72 -0.36 10.60
C LEU A 70 -1.99 0.84 9.98
N PRO A 71 -1.39 0.76 8.76
CA PRO A 71 -0.80 1.94 8.13
C PRO A 71 -1.80 3.08 7.93
N LEU A 72 -3.05 2.75 7.57
CA LEU A 72 -4.12 3.74 7.41
C LEU A 72 -4.53 4.40 8.73
N ARG A 73 -4.51 3.65 9.84
CA ARG A 73 -4.78 4.19 11.18
C ARG A 73 -3.67 5.14 11.64
N LEU A 74 -2.41 4.81 11.36
CA LEU A 74 -1.25 5.66 11.68
C LEU A 74 -1.20 6.95 10.86
N ILE A 75 -1.88 7.00 9.71
CA ILE A 75 -1.98 8.21 8.88
C ILE A 75 -2.78 9.31 9.59
N ALA A 76 -3.74 8.96 10.47
CA ALA A 76 -4.55 9.81 11.37
C ALA A 76 -4.77 11.29 11.01
N ARG A 77 -4.81 11.67 9.73
CA ARG A 77 -5.36 12.92 9.16
C ARG A 77 -5.71 12.68 7.69
N ARG A 78 -7.03 12.66 7.39
CA ARG A 78 -7.65 12.91 6.07
C ARG A 78 -7.37 11.94 4.90
N ARG A 79 -7.64 10.64 5.02
CA ARG A 79 -8.01 9.84 3.84
C ARG A 79 -9.19 8.94 4.15
N SER A 80 -10.36 9.26 3.59
CA SER A 80 -11.44 8.29 3.45
C SER A 80 -10.93 7.18 2.52
N PRO A 81 -11.14 5.89 2.86
CA PRO A 81 -10.80 4.82 1.94
C PRO A 81 -11.56 5.05 0.61
N PRO A 82 -10.93 4.75 -0.55
CA PRO A 82 -11.61 4.89 -1.84
C PRO A 82 -12.89 4.04 -1.83
N SER A 83 -14.00 4.58 -2.34
CA SER A 83 -15.35 3.98 -2.31
C SER A 83 -15.46 2.57 -2.90
N ARG A 84 -14.40 2.08 -3.57
CA ARG A 84 -14.29 0.75 -4.15
C ARG A 84 -13.77 -0.32 -3.18
N TRP A 85 -13.19 0.07 -2.04
CA TRP A 85 -12.71 -0.87 -1.02
C TRP A 85 -13.85 -1.23 -0.06
N ALA A 86 -14.62 -2.25 -0.41
CA ALA A 86 -15.49 -2.93 0.54
C ALA A 86 -14.65 -3.95 1.32
N PRO A 87 -14.65 -3.95 2.67
CA PRO A 87 -14.02 -5.03 3.42
C PRO A 87 -14.69 -6.36 3.05
N PRO A 88 -13.94 -7.49 3.02
CA PRO A 88 -14.55 -8.79 2.80
C PRO A 88 -15.63 -9.01 3.88
N CYS A 89 -16.84 -9.33 3.43
CA CYS A 89 -18.01 -9.54 4.28
C CYS A 89 -17.64 -10.46 5.46
N SER A 90 -17.87 -9.97 6.68
CA SER A 90 -17.57 -10.70 7.92
C SER A 90 -18.54 -11.85 8.20
N SER A 91 -19.57 -12.05 7.36
CA SER A 91 -20.47 -13.20 7.43
C SER A 91 -20.95 -13.65 6.04
N PRO A 92 -21.13 -14.97 5.79
CA PRO A 92 -21.75 -15.46 4.55
C PRO A 92 -23.19 -14.98 4.33
N SER A 93 -23.88 -14.56 5.41
CA SER A 93 -25.27 -14.11 5.37
C SER A 93 -25.47 -12.67 4.87
N SER A 94 -24.41 -11.85 4.84
CA SER A 94 -24.48 -10.44 4.42
C SER A 94 -24.15 -10.20 2.95
N CYS A 95 -23.66 -11.20 2.22
CA CYS A 95 -23.31 -11.11 0.79
C CYS A 95 -24.51 -10.98 -0.17
N ARG A 96 -25.76 -11.02 0.31
CA ARG A 96 -26.94 -11.03 -0.55
C ARG A 96 -27.64 -9.67 -0.59
N ALA A 97 -26.96 -8.63 -1.09
CA ALA A 97 -27.60 -7.39 -1.51
C ALA A 97 -26.70 -6.55 -2.43
N SER A 98 -26.48 -7.00 -3.67
CA SER A 98 -26.12 -6.14 -4.81
C SER A 98 -26.43 -6.86 -6.13
N SER A 99 -27.68 -7.26 -6.29
CA SER A 99 -28.25 -7.62 -7.59
C SER A 99 -29.71 -7.16 -7.61
N ALA A 100 -29.89 -5.84 -7.61
CA ALA A 100 -31.17 -5.20 -7.93
C ALA A 100 -30.92 -4.18 -9.05
N GLY A 101 -30.46 -4.68 -10.19
CA GLY A 101 -30.63 -4.01 -11.47
C GLY A 101 -31.91 -4.54 -12.12
N THR A 102 -33.06 -4.01 -11.69
CA THR A 102 -34.35 -4.29 -12.33
C THR A 102 -35.15 -3.00 -12.44
N GLY A 103 -35.42 -2.56 -13.67
CA GLY A 103 -36.66 -1.83 -13.99
C GLY A 103 -36.51 -0.51 -14.76
N ALA A 104 -36.69 -0.56 -16.09
CA ALA A 104 -37.54 0.33 -16.91
C ALA A 104 -37.20 0.06 -18.40
N ALA A 105 -37.96 -0.74 -19.17
CA ALA A 105 -39.25 -0.43 -19.79
C ALA A 105 -39.26 0.89 -20.59
N GLY A 106 -39.37 0.82 -21.93
CA GLY A 106 -39.57 1.99 -22.79
C GLY A 106 -39.53 1.69 -24.29
N SER A 107 -40.71 1.57 -24.90
CA SER A 107 -41.04 1.34 -26.32
C SER A 107 -40.34 2.22 -27.37
N ARG A 108 -39.98 1.65 -28.52
CA ARG A 108 -40.61 1.86 -29.85
C ARG A 108 -39.86 1.07 -30.93
#